data_AF-A0A212KPV1-F1
#
_entry.id   AF-A0A212KPV1-F1
#
_cell.length_a   1.000
_cell.length_b   1.000
_cell.length_c   1.000
_cell.angle_alpha   90.00
_cell.angle_beta   90.00
_cell.angle_gamma   90.00
#
_symmetry.space_group_name_H-M   'P 1'
#
loop_
_entity.id
_entity.type
_entity.pdbx_description
1 polymer ?
#
loop_
_entity_poly.entity_id
_entity_poly.type
_entity_poly.pdbx_seq_one_letter_code
_entity_poly.pdbx_strand_id
1 'polypeptide(L)' 'MENKEIEDDQLDQYSGGEIKEFKDTKVPTFLKITYFTLIAWGLTWFVFYFDGSQGYLDRGYWQELAQAAKTTISSW' A
#
# COMPACT_ATOMS: atom_id res chain seq x y z
N MET A 1 13.97 33.04 29.26
CA MET A 1 13.72 32.17 28.10
C MET A 1 13.84 33.05 26.88
N GLU A 2 14.90 32.86 26.12
CA GLU A 2 15.20 33.63 24.90
C GLU A 2 14.21 33.21 23.81
N ASN A 3 13.37 34.14 23.35
CA ASN A 3 12.52 33.92 22.19
C ASN A 3 13.41 34.04 20.96
N LYS A 4 13.84 32.91 20.39
CA LYS A 4 14.43 32.88 19.06
C LYS A 4 13.31 33.13 18.06
N GLU A 5 13.30 34.31 17.44
CA GLU A 5 12.52 34.54 16.24
C GLU A 5 12.99 33.55 15.18
N ILE A 6 12.08 32.67 14.75
CA ILE A 6 12.35 31.72 13.67
C ILE A 6 12.32 32.56 12.38
N GLU A 7 13.47 32.71 11.73
CA GLU A 7 13.58 33.46 10.48
C GLU A 7 12.73 32.78 9.39
N ASP A 8 12.00 33.56 8.59
CA ASP A 8 11.04 33.07 7.60
C ASP A 8 11.75 32.27 6.47
N ASP A 9 13.08 32.41 6.35
CA ASP A 9 13.91 31.62 5.44
C ASP A 9 14.09 30.16 5.91
N GLN A 10 13.75 29.82 7.16
CA GLN A 10 13.81 28.46 7.71
C GLN A 10 12.48 27.70 7.59
N LEU A 11 11.46 28.32 7.02
CA LEU A 11 10.13 27.74 6.88
C LEU A 11 9.74 27.57 5.41
N ASP A 12 9.22 26.40 5.06
CA ASP A 12 8.51 26.18 3.81
C ASP A 12 7.05 26.57 4.00
N GLN A 13 6.53 27.33 3.03
CA GLN A 13 5.15 27.83 3.05
C GLN A 13 4.31 27.08 2.01
N TYR A 14 3.19 26.54 2.46
CA TYR A 14 2.20 25.87 1.64
C TYR A 14 0.85 26.60 1.74
N SER A 15 -0.05 26.38 0.78
CA SER A 15 -1.38 27.02 0.71
C SER A 15 -1.34 28.55 0.86
N GLY A 16 -0.46 29.22 0.12
CA GLY A 16 -0.38 30.68 0.13
C GLY A 16 0.12 31.30 1.44
N GLY A 17 0.74 30.51 2.32
CA GLY A 17 1.31 30.97 3.60
C GLY A 17 0.55 30.52 4.84
N GLU A 18 -0.60 29.85 4.66
CA GLU A 18 -1.44 29.35 5.77
C GLU A 18 -0.83 28.15 6.51
N ILE A 19 -0.02 27.35 5.80
CA ILE A 19 0.65 26.18 6.35
C ILE A 19 2.16 26.44 6.30
N LYS A 20 2.82 26.41 7.46
CA LYS A 20 4.27 26.56 7.58
C LYS A 20 4.88 25.29 8.16
N GLU A 21 5.91 24.78 7.51
CA GLU A 21 6.70 23.62 7.93
C GLU A 21 8.16 24.04 8.06
N PHE A 22 8.91 23.42 8.98
CA PHE A 22 10.36 23.64 9.02
C PHE A 22 10.99 23.10 7.73
N LYS A 23 11.83 23.91 7.10
CA LYS A 23 12.63 23.46 5.97
C LYS A 23 13.44 22.23 6.33
N ASP A 24 13.60 21.36 5.34
CA ASP A 24 14.34 20.11 5.48
C ASP A 24 13.81 19.18 6.59
N THR A 25 12.52 19.28 6.93
CA THR A 25 11.89 18.31 7.83
C THR A 25 11.99 16.92 7.22
N LYS A 26 12.92 16.12 7.75
CA LYS A 26 13.18 14.78 7.22
C LYS A 26 11.99 13.88 7.53
N VAL A 27 11.48 13.23 6.50
CA VAL A 27 10.49 12.16 6.67
C VAL A 27 11.09 11.07 7.57
N PRO A 28 10.42 10.68 8.67
CA PRO A 28 10.90 9.64 9.57
C PRO A 28 11.21 8.33 8.85
N THR A 29 12.32 7.69 9.23
CA THR A 29 12.79 6.45 8.58
C THR A 29 11.76 5.32 8.66
N PHE A 30 11.03 5.20 9.78
CA PHE A 30 9.97 4.19 9.91
C PHE A 30 8.87 4.39 8.85
N LEU A 31 8.51 5.63 8.56
CA LEU A 31 7.45 5.95 7.61
C LEU A 31 7.88 5.55 6.20
N LYS A 32 9.13 5.86 5.82
CA LYS A 32 9.70 5.40 4.55
C LYS A 32 9.63 3.88 4.43
N ILE A 33 10.06 3.16 5.47
CA ILE A 33 10.01 1.69 5.49
C ILE A 33 8.57 1.18 5.34
N THR A 34 7.61 1.76 6.08
CA THR A 34 6.20 1.39 5.99
C THR A 34 5.65 1.56 4.57
N TYR A 35 5.96 2.68 3.91
CA TYR A 35 5.54 2.90 2.52
C TYR A 35 6.08 1.82 1.57
N PHE A 36 7.34 1.42 1.70
CA PHE A 36 7.90 0.33 0.90
C PHE A 36 7.27 -1.03 1.23
N THR A 37 7.11 -1.34 2.52
CA THR A 37 6.55 -2.61 2.98
C THR A 37 5.10 -2.79 2.52
N LEU A 38 4.27 -1.75 2.61
CA LEU A 38 2.87 -1.83 2.21
C LEU A 38 2.72 -2.04 0.70
N ILE A 39 3.54 -1.39 -0.11
CA ILE A 39 3.54 -1.59 -1.57
C ILE A 39 3.99 -3.01 -1.90
N ALA A 40 5.09 -3.48 -1.30
CA ALA A 40 5.58 -4.84 -1.51
C ALA A 40 4.53 -5.89 -1.09
N TRP A 41 3.84 -5.66 0.02
CA TRP A 41 2.74 -6.49 0.48
C TRP A 41 1.60 -6.51 -0.54
N GLY A 42 1.11 -5.35 -0.96
CA GLY A 42 0.07 -5.24 -1.98
C GLY A 42 0.43 -5.96 -3.28
N LEU A 43 1.67 -5.80 -3.76
CA LEU A 43 2.17 -6.51 -4.94
C LEU A 43 2.25 -8.03 -4.73
N THR A 44 2.65 -8.47 -3.54
CA THR A 44 2.69 -9.90 -3.20
C THR A 44 1.30 -10.51 -3.32
N TRP A 45 0.29 -9.90 -2.69
CA TRP A 45 -1.10 -10.35 -2.80
C TRP A 45 -1.64 -10.24 -4.21
N PHE A 46 -1.32 -9.16 -4.92
CA PHE A 46 -1.69 -9.03 -6.31
C PHE A 46 -1.15 -10.21 -7.13
N VAL A 47 0.15 -10.55 -7.02
CA VAL A 47 0.72 -11.70 -7.74
C VAL A 47 0.04 -13.02 -7.36
N PHE A 48 -0.27 -13.26 -6.09
CA PHE A 48 -0.90 -14.51 -5.66
C PHE A 48 -2.37 -14.66 -6.09
N TYR A 49 -3.08 -13.55 -6.29
CA TYR A 49 -4.54 -13.55 -6.43
C TYR A 49 -5.06 -12.89 -7.72
N PHE A 50 -4.21 -12.26 -8.53
CA PHE A 50 -4.61 -11.51 -9.74
C PHE A 50 -5.24 -12.39 -10.84
N ASP A 51 -4.80 -13.65 -10.99
CA ASP A 51 -5.32 -14.60 -12.00
C ASP A 51 -6.13 -15.76 -11.36
N GLY A 52 -6.74 -15.47 -10.20
CA GLY A 52 -7.34 -16.47 -9.34
C GLY A 52 -6.29 -17.14 -8.45
N SER A 53 -6.59 -17.22 -7.15
CA SER A 53 -5.74 -17.75 -6.08
C SER A 53 -4.84 -18.89 -6.57
N GLN A 54 -3.52 -18.67 -6.55
CA GLN A 54 -2.53 -19.74 -6.71
C GLN A 54 -2.43 -20.63 -5.45
N GLY A 55 -3.23 -20.34 -4.42
CA GLY A 55 -3.31 -21.11 -3.19
C GLY A 55 -4.24 -22.32 -3.29
N TYR A 56 -3.82 -23.42 -2.69
CA TYR A 56 -4.60 -24.65 -2.49
C TYR A 56 -5.94 -24.42 -1.78
N LEU A 57 -6.05 -23.33 -1.01
CA LEU A 57 -7.18 -23.05 -0.12
C LEU A 57 -8.46 -22.58 -0.83
N ASP A 58 -8.37 -21.85 -1.95
CA ASP A 58 -9.58 -21.39 -2.66
C ASP A 58 -10.00 -22.38 -3.77
N ARG A 59 -9.05 -23.06 -4.42
CA ARG A 59 -9.37 -23.90 -5.59
C ARG A 59 -10.10 -25.21 -5.25
N GLY A 60 -9.96 -25.74 -4.04
CA GLY A 60 -10.68 -26.95 -3.61
C GLY A 60 -12.21 -26.76 -3.65
N TYR A 61 -12.70 -25.65 -3.08
CA TYR A 61 -14.11 -25.29 -3.13
C TYR A 61 -14.61 -25.01 -4.55
N TRP A 62 -13.78 -24.38 -5.39
CA TRP A 62 -14.14 -24.13 -6.79
C TRP A 62 -14.24 -25.41 -7.63
N GLN A 63 -13.40 -26.42 -7.36
CA GLN A 63 -13.53 -27.74 -8.00
C GLN A 63 -14.80 -28.45 -7.55
N GLU A 64 -15.11 -28.44 -6.26
CA GLU A 64 -16.34 -29.02 -5.72
C GLU A 64 -17.59 -28.32 -6.27
N LEU A 65 -17.57 -26.99 -6.35
CA LEU A 65 -18.64 -26.18 -6.94
C LEU A 65 -18.78 -26.44 -8.44
N ALA A 66 -17.69 -26.54 -9.20
CA ALA A 66 -17.75 -26.89 -10.62
C ALA A 66 -18.33 -28.29 -10.84
N GLN A 67 -18.00 -29.24 -9.97
CA GLN A 67 -18.54 -30.59 -9.99
C GLN A 67 -20.03 -30.62 -9.62
N ALA A 68 -20.45 -29.88 -8.58
CA ALA A 68 -21.85 -29.76 -8.18
C ALA A 68 -22.70 -29.02 -9.22
N ALA A 69 -22.16 -27.98 -9.84
CA ALA A 69 -22.82 -27.19 -10.87
C ALA A 69 -22.83 -27.87 -12.26
N LYS A 70 -22.18 -29.03 -12.43
CA LYS A 70 -22.01 -29.72 -13.72
C LYS A 70 -21.42 -28.84 -14.82
N THR A 71 -20.60 -27.86 -14.43
CA THR A 71 -19.93 -26.94 -15.36
C THR A 71 -18.50 -27.38 -15.67
N THR A 72 -18.09 -28.58 -15.23
CA THR A 72 -16.84 -29.21 -15.69
C THR A 72 -16.93 -29.43 -17.19
N ILE A 73 -16.38 -28.48 -17.97
CA ILE A 73 -16.15 -28.68 -19.40
C ILE A 73 -15.10 -29.78 -19.50
N SER A 74 -15.56 -30.98 -19.84
CA SER A 74 -14.72 -32.09 -20.27
C SER A 74 -14.08 -31.68 -21.61
N SER A 75 -12.91 -31.04 -21.57
CA SER A 75 -12.06 -30.99 -22.76
C SER A 75 -11.46 -32.38 -22.98
N TRP A 76 -11.73 -32.92 -24.17
CA TRP A 76 -11.13 -34.14 -24.74
C TRP A 76 -9.60 -34.09 -24.75
#